data_AF-A0A498HLI1-F1
#
_entry.id   AF-A0A498HLI1-F1
#
_cell.length_a   1.000
_cell.length_b   1.000
_cell.length_c   1.000
_cell.angle_alpha   90.00
_cell.angle_beta   90.00
_cell.angle_gamma   90.00
#
_symmetry.space_group_name_H-M   'P 1'
#
loop_
_entity.id
_entity.type
_entity.pdbx_description
1 polymer ?
#
loop_
_entity_poly.entity_id
_entity_poly.type
_entity_poly.pdbx_seq_one_letter_code
_entity_poly.pdbx_strand_id
1 'polypeptide(L)' 'MKTMKMRRRQRRRQVARGRSGGGRSTVQVKVKKLQMLIPGGRGLKADRLFLQTADYILQLRLQVNVLQALSKIYKL' A
#
# COMPACT_ATOMS: atom_id res chain seq x y z
N MET A 1 -21.97 -0.77 -48.25
CA MET A 1 -20.75 -1.30 -47.57
C MET A 1 -19.95 -0.27 -46.74
N LYS A 2 -20.42 0.97 -46.51
CA LYS A 2 -19.63 2.03 -45.82
C LYS A 2 -19.94 2.21 -44.31
N THR A 3 -21.03 1.63 -43.80
CA THR A 3 -21.50 1.81 -42.40
C THR A 3 -20.88 0.84 -41.39
N MET A 4 -20.45 -0.35 -41.81
CA MET A 4 -19.79 -1.32 -40.92
C MET A 4 -18.37 -0.90 -40.48
N LYS A 5 -17.64 -0.17 -41.32
CA LYS A 5 -16.27 0.27 -41.02
C LYS A 5 -16.22 1.34 -39.91
N MET A 6 -17.25 2.18 -39.81
CA MET A 6 -17.38 3.21 -38.76
C MET A 6 -17.59 2.59 -37.36
N ARG A 7 -18.51 1.60 -37.23
CA ARG A 7 -18.76 0.91 -35.94
C ARG A 7 -17.53 0.19 -35.40
N ARG A 8 -16.70 -0.43 -36.27
CA ARG A 8 -15.45 -1.10 -35.87
C ARG A 8 -14.41 -0.12 -35.31
N ARG A 9 -14.29 1.07 -35.89
CA ARG A 9 -13.32 2.10 -35.47
C ARG A 9 -13.70 2.71 -34.12
N GLN A 10 -14.99 2.89 -33.87
CA GLN A 10 -15.52 3.42 -32.61
C GLN A 10 -15.37 2.41 -31.46
N ARG A 11 -15.59 1.11 -31.72
CA ARG A 11 -15.33 0.03 -30.75
C ARG A 11 -13.84 -0.05 -30.36
N ARG A 12 -12.91 0.05 -31.32
CA ARG A 12 -11.46 0.05 -31.02
C ARG A 12 -11.04 1.24 -30.14
N ARG A 13 -11.64 2.42 -30.30
CA ARG A 13 -11.36 3.58 -29.44
C ARG A 13 -11.87 3.41 -28.01
N GLN A 14 -12.99 2.72 -27.79
CA GLN A 14 -13.48 2.41 -26.44
C GLN A 14 -12.55 1.42 -25.70
N VAL A 15 -12.05 0.40 -26.38
CA VAL A 15 -11.12 -0.58 -25.78
C VAL A 15 -9.76 0.05 -25.43
N ALA A 16 -9.28 1.01 -26.24
CA ALA A 16 -8.05 1.74 -25.96
C ALA A 16 -8.17 2.69 -24.75
N ARG A 17 -9.38 3.24 -24.49
CA ARG A 17 -9.64 4.11 -23.34
C ARG A 17 -9.80 3.35 -22.01
N GLY A 18 -10.18 2.08 -22.04
CA GLY A 18 -10.29 1.23 -20.86
C GLY A 18 -8.96 0.72 -20.28
N ARG A 19 -7.83 0.98 -20.94
CA ARG A 19 -6.49 0.53 -20.51
C ARG A 19 -5.58 1.66 -20.01
N SER A 20 -6.07 2.90 -20.02
CA SER A 20 -5.35 4.06 -19.47
C SER A 20 -5.77 4.25 -18.01
N GLY A 21 -5.11 3.53 -17.11
CA GLY A 21 -5.47 3.53 -15.69
C GLY A 21 -4.28 3.27 -14.77
N GLY A 22 -3.15 3.93 -15.05
CA GLY A 22 -2.10 4.25 -14.09
C GLY A 22 -1.38 3.06 -13.46
N GLY A 23 -0.23 2.68 -14.03
CA GLY A 23 0.78 1.94 -13.27
C GLY A 23 1.15 2.77 -12.04
N ARG A 24 0.62 2.40 -10.87
CA ARG A 24 1.03 3.02 -9.61
C ARG A 24 2.53 2.91 -9.51
N SER A 25 3.20 4.01 -9.15
CA SER A 25 4.63 3.94 -8.90
C SER A 25 4.91 2.86 -7.85
N THR A 26 6.06 2.21 -7.96
CA THR A 26 6.49 1.19 -6.98
C THR A 26 6.45 1.75 -5.55
N VAL A 27 6.72 3.05 -5.39
CA VAL A 27 6.60 3.80 -4.14
C VAL A 27 5.16 3.84 -3.64
N GLN A 28 4.17 4.16 -4.48
CA GLN A 28 2.75 4.18 -4.08
C GLN A 28 2.27 2.80 -3.62
N VAL A 29 2.75 1.72 -4.26
CA VAL A 29 2.45 0.35 -3.82
C VAL A 29 3.05 0.08 -2.45
N LYS A 30 4.29 0.49 -2.19
CA LYS A 30 4.95 0.35 -0.88
C LYS A 30 4.24 1.17 0.20
N VAL A 31 3.87 2.42 -0.08
CA VAL A 31 3.11 3.27 0.85
C VAL A 31 1.77 2.62 1.18
N LYS A 32 1.05 2.10 0.18
CA LYS A 32 -0.23 1.41 0.42
C LYS A 32 -0.06 0.15 1.26
N LYS A 33 1.01 -0.63 1.05
CA LYS A 33 1.33 -1.77 1.92
C LYS A 33 1.61 -1.32 3.35
N LEU A 34 2.38 -0.26 3.53
CA LEU A 34 2.69 0.29 4.85
C LEU A 34 1.41 0.75 5.58
N GLN A 35 0.49 1.44 4.89
CA GLN A 35 -0.81 1.83 5.45
C GLN A 35 -1.65 0.65 5.96
N MET A 36 -1.47 -0.55 5.38
CA MET A 36 -2.19 -1.76 5.82
C MET A 36 -1.52 -2.42 7.03
N LEU A 37 -0.21 -2.27 7.20
CA LEU A 37 0.56 -2.88 8.28
C LEU A 37 0.50 -2.06 9.57
N ILE A 38 0.47 -0.73 9.45
CA ILE A 38 0.50 0.15 10.61
C ILE A 38 -0.91 0.27 11.20
N PRO A 39 -1.11 0.00 12.51
CA PRO A 39 -2.40 0.21 13.18
C PRO A 39 -2.84 1.67 13.02
N GLY A 40 -4.05 1.91 12.50
CA GLY A 40 -4.52 3.27 12.20
C GLY A 40 -3.91 3.92 10.96
N GLY A 41 -3.07 3.21 10.20
CA GLY A 41 -2.33 3.74 9.05
C GLY A 41 -3.15 3.93 7.76
N ARG A 42 -4.35 3.35 7.69
CA ARG A 42 -5.19 3.39 6.48
C ARG A 42 -5.62 4.82 6.16
N GLY A 43 -5.36 5.26 4.92
CA GLY A 43 -5.76 6.59 4.44
C GLY A 43 -4.84 7.73 4.87
N LEU A 44 -3.80 7.48 5.67
CA LEU A 44 -2.85 8.51 6.06
C LEU A 44 -1.97 8.96 4.89
N LYS A 45 -1.71 10.26 4.81
CA LYS A 45 -0.67 10.81 3.93
C LYS A 45 0.71 10.31 4.38
N ALA A 46 1.67 10.27 3.45
CA ALA A 46 3.01 9.72 3.68
C ALA A 46 3.70 10.31 4.93
N ASP A 47 3.64 11.63 5.11
CA ASP A 47 4.32 12.32 6.23
C ASP A 47 3.84 11.80 7.60
N ARG A 48 2.52 11.73 7.79
CA ARG A 48 1.91 11.20 9.03
C ARG A 48 2.10 9.69 9.15
N LEU A 49 2.00 8.98 8.04
CA LEU A 49 2.20 7.53 8.02
C LEU A 49 3.60 7.17 8.51
N PHE A 50 4.63 7.90 8.08
CA PHE A 50 6.00 7.63 8.48
C PHE A 50 6.27 7.96 9.96
N LEU A 51 5.71 9.05 10.49
CA LEU A 51 5.76 9.34 11.92
C LEU A 51 5.13 8.22 12.75
N GLN A 52 3.90 7.82 12.41
CA GLN A 52 3.20 6.73 13.10
C GLN A 52 3.89 5.38 12.92
N THR A 53 4.58 5.18 11.79
CA THR A 53 5.42 4.00 11.57
C THR A 53 6.60 3.98 12.54
N ALA A 54 7.26 5.11 12.75
CA ALA A 54 8.39 5.21 13.66
C ALA A 54 7.96 4.91 15.11
N ASP A 55 6.84 5.49 15.55
CA ASP A 55 6.27 5.21 16.87
C ASP A 55 5.92 3.73 17.04
N TYR A 56 5.31 3.12 16.01
CA TYR A 56 4.94 1.71 16.06
C TYR A 56 6.17 0.79 16.10
N ILE A 57 7.23 1.10 15.34
CA ILE A 57 8.49 0.35 15.40
C ILE A 57 9.11 0.44 16.80
N LEU A 58 9.11 1.62 17.40
CA LEU A 58 9.62 1.82 18.76
C LEU A 58 8.83 0.99 19.77
N GLN A 59 7.50 1.02 19.71
CA GLN A 59 6.63 0.24 20.58
C GLN A 59 6.89 -1.27 20.45
N LEU A 60 6.98 -1.79 19.22
CA LEU A 60 7.27 -3.20 18.97
C LEU A 60 8.64 -3.60 19.53
N ARG A 61 9.67 -2.78 19.33
CA ARG A 61 11.01 -3.02 19.89
C ARG A 61 10.97 -3.08 21.40
N LEU A 62 10.25 -2.16 22.04
CA LEU A 62 10.10 -2.16 23.50
C LEU A 62 9.40 -3.43 23.99
N GLN A 63 8.29 -3.84 23.35
CA GLN A 63 7.58 -5.07 23.69
C GLN A 63 8.50 -6.30 23.58
N VAL A 64 9.24 -6.43 22.49
CA VAL A 64 10.21 -7.54 22.31
C VAL A 64 11.31 -7.49 23.35
N ASN A 65 11.88 -6.33 23.64
CA ASN A 65 12.94 -6.17 24.63
C ASN A 65 12.47 -6.57 26.04
N VAL A 66 11.26 -6.16 26.43
CA VAL A 66 10.65 -6.55 27.72
C VAL A 66 10.46 -8.05 27.77
N LEU A 67 9.86 -8.66 26.74
CA LEU A 67 9.66 -10.11 26.69
C LEU A 67 10.98 -10.89 26.77
N GLN A 68 12.02 -10.42 26.08
CA GLN A 68 13.36 -11.01 26.14
C GLN A 68 14.02 -10.84 27.51
N ALA A 69 13.83 -9.69 28.17
CA ALA A 69 14.34 -9.48 29.51
C ALA A 69 13.66 -10.42 30.51
N LEU A 70 12.33 -10.55 30.42
CA LEU A 70 11.56 -11.47 31.24
C LEU A 70 11.94 -12.93 30.97
N SER A 71 12.07 -13.34 29.70
CA SER A 71 12.47 -14.72 29.39
C SER A 71 13.85 -15.07 29.97
N LYS A 72 14.79 -14.12 29.98
CA LYS A 72 16.11 -14.29 30.62
C LYS A 72 15.99 -14.41 32.15
N ILE A 73 15.14 -13.60 32.77
CA ILE A 73 14.90 -13.65 34.22
C ILE A 73 14.29 -14.99 34.62
N TYR A 74 13.28 -15.44 33.87
CA TYR A 74 12.53 -16.67 34.18
C TYR A 74 13.14 -17.94 33.58
N LYS A 75 14.22 -17.83 32.78
CA LYS A 75 14.86 -18.94 32.03
C LYS A 75 13.85 -19.78 31.24
N LEU A 76 12.85 -19.13 30.63
CA LEU A 76 11.89 -19.75 29.72
C LEU A 76 12.57 -20.20 28.42
#